data_AF-A0A941ZQJ7-F1
#
_entry.id   AF-A0A941ZQJ7-F1
#
_cell.length_a   1.000
_cell.length_b   1.000
_cell.length_c   1.000
_cell.angle_alpha   90.00
_cell.angle_beta   90.00
_cell.angle_gamma   90.00
#
_symmetry.space_group_name_H-M   'P 1'
#
loop_
_entity.id
_entity.type
_entity.pdbx_description
1 polymer ?
#
loop_
_entity_poly.entity_id
_entity_poly.type
_entity_poly.pdbx_seq_one_letter_code
_entity_poly.pdbx_strand_id
1 'polypeptide(L)' 'MKGVTVDGNTVTWEMVCKDSSSKGKVTYAGNIFDGVMESTMKEDGKEMNARMTMKGKHIGPCDK' A
#
# COMPACT_ATOMS: atom_id res chain seq x y z
N MET A 1 3.30 12.60 -6.76
CA MET A 1 3.32 11.12 -6.83
C MET A 1 4.41 10.72 -7.80
N LYS A 2 5.33 9.81 -7.43
CA LYS A 2 6.49 9.45 -8.27
C LYS A 2 6.10 8.43 -9.35
N GLY A 3 5.05 7.65 -9.10
CA GLY A 3 4.39 6.84 -10.13
C GLY A 3 3.34 5.89 -9.53
N VAL A 4 2.30 5.60 -10.32
CA VAL A 4 1.39 4.48 -10.10
C VAL A 4 1.44 3.63 -11.37
N THR A 5 1.68 2.33 -11.21
CA THR A 5 1.72 1.35 -12.30
C THR A 5 0.68 0.29 -12.05
N VAL A 6 -0.04 -0.08 -13.10
CA VAL A 6 -1.01 -1.18 -13.08
C VAL A 6 -0.53 -2.24 -14.07
N ASP A 7 -0.32 -3.46 -13.57
CA ASP A 7 0.04 -4.64 -14.37
C ASP A 7 -0.95 -5.77 -14.05
N GLY A 8 -1.84 -6.04 -15.01
CA GLY A 8 -2.96 -6.96 -14.82
C GLY A 8 -3.81 -6.58 -13.61
N ASN A 9 -3.83 -7.46 -12.62
CA ASN A 9 -4.55 -7.32 -11.35
C ASN A 9 -3.69 -6.74 -10.21
N THR A 10 -2.51 -6.21 -10.52
CA THR A 10 -1.55 -5.70 -9.55
C THR A 10 -1.37 -4.19 -9.71
N VAL A 11 -1.58 -3.46 -8.61
CA VAL A 11 -1.29 -2.03 -8.51
C VAL A 11 -0.01 -1.86 -7.71
N THR A 12 0.94 -1.09 -8.25
CA THR A 12 2.17 -0.70 -7.56
C THR A 12 2.28 0.81 -7.52
N TRP A 13 2.68 1.38 -6.40
CA TRP A 13 2.83 2.83 -6.25
C TRP A 13 4.10 3.22 -5.52
N GLU A 14 4.58 4.43 -5.82
CA GLU A 14 5.62 5.12 -5.06
C GLU A 14 5.20 6.57 -4.80
N MET A 15 5.17 6.94 -3.54
CA MET A 15 4.91 8.27 -3.01
C MET A 15 6.17 8.78 -2.30
N VAL A 16 6.60 9.98 -2.68
CA VAL A 16 7.69 10.68 -2.00
C VAL A 16 7.15 12.05 -1.61
N CYS A 17 7.19 12.30 -0.31
CA CYS A 17 6.91 13.56 0.34
C CYS A 17 8.23 14.13 0.89
N LYS A 18 8.20 15.35 1.44
CA LYS A 18 9.39 16.04 1.93
C LYS A 18 10.13 15.23 3.02
N ASP A 19 9.37 14.72 3.99
CA ASP A 19 9.90 14.04 5.19
C ASP A 19 9.41 12.58 5.29
N SER A 20 8.79 12.06 4.24
CA SER A 20 8.33 10.68 4.20
C SER A 20 8.31 10.11 2.79
N SER A 21 8.47 8.79 2.68
CA SER A 21 8.30 8.05 1.45
C SER A 21 7.50 6.79 1.72
N SER A 22 6.65 6.40 0.79
CA SER A 22 5.90 5.15 0.87
C SER A 22 5.86 4.50 -0.50
N LYS A 23 6.13 3.20 -0.54
CA LYS A 23 5.93 2.38 -1.73
C LYS A 23 5.11 1.16 -1.36
N GLY A 24 4.31 0.69 -2.29
CA GLY A 24 3.48 -0.48 -2.03
C GLY A 24 3.07 -1.18 -3.30
N LYS A 25 2.60 -2.41 -3.09
CA LYS A 25 2.05 -3.27 -4.13
C LYS A 25 0.86 -4.02 -3.56
N VAL A 26 -0.24 -4.05 -4.30
CA VAL A 26 -1.44 -4.83 -3.99
C VAL A 26 -1.82 -5.63 -5.23
N THR A 27 -2.09 -6.91 -5.04
CA THR A 27 -2.58 -7.82 -6.07
C THR A 27 -4.00 -8.27 -5.70
N TYR A 28 -4.92 -8.19 -6.66
CA TYR A 28 -6.32 -8.56 -6.49
C TYR A 28 -6.62 -9.89 -7.17
N ALA A 29 -7.21 -10.85 -6.47
CA ALA A 29 -7.59 -12.15 -7.01
C ALA A 29 -9.06 -12.44 -6.71
N GLY A 30 -9.94 -12.08 -7.65
CA GLY A 30 -11.38 -12.24 -7.49
C GLY A 30 -11.91 -11.41 -6.33
N ASN A 31 -12.31 -12.08 -5.24
CA ASN A 31 -12.80 -11.45 -4.02
C ASN A 31 -11.73 -11.27 -2.94
N ILE A 32 -10.45 -11.55 -3.22
CA ILE A 32 -9.35 -11.43 -2.26
C ILE A 32 -8.36 -10.37 -2.74
N PHE A 33 -7.69 -9.70 -1.80
CA PHE A 33 -6.48 -8.94 -2.10
C PHE A 33 -5.36 -9.29 -1.12
N ASP A 34 -4.14 -9.22 -1.62
CA ASP A 34 -2.91 -9.35 -0.86
C ASP A 34 -1.97 -8.20 -1.23
N GLY A 35 -1.37 -7.56 -0.23
CA GLY A 35 -0.52 -6.42 -0.45
C GLY A 35 0.56 -6.24 0.61
N VAL A 36 1.55 -5.45 0.24
CA VAL A 36 2.63 -5.01 1.12
C VAL A 36 2.92 -3.54 0.85
N MET A 37 3.17 -2.80 1.92
CA MET A 37 3.59 -1.41 1.88
C MET A 37 4.80 -1.22 2.78
N GLU A 38 5.76 -0.45 2.30
CA GLU A 38 6.93 0.00 3.04
C GLU A 38 6.90 1.51 3.08
N SER A 39 6.98 2.07 4.28
CA SER A 39 6.98 3.51 4.50
C SER A 39 8.12 3.92 5.41
N THR A 40 8.78 5.01 5.04
CA THR A 40 9.80 5.69 5.83
C THR A 40 9.25 7.07 6.17
N MET A 41 9.34 7.48 7.43
CA MET A 41 8.94 8.80 7.90
C MET A 41 10.04 9.34 8.82
N LYS A 42 10.31 10.64 8.72
CA LYS A 42 11.13 11.36 9.69
C LYS A 42 10.22 12.13 10.64
N GLU A 43 10.34 11.84 11.93
CA GLU A 43 9.64 12.54 13.01
C GLU A 43 10.69 12.96 14.06
N ASP A 44 10.73 14.24 14.39
CA ASP A 44 11.72 14.82 15.33
C ASP A 44 13.19 14.44 15.03
N GLY A 45 13.54 14.38 13.74
CA GLY A 45 14.89 14.02 13.30
C GLY A 45 15.24 12.52 13.40
N LYS A 46 14.30 11.69 13.86
CA LYS A 46 14.43 10.23 13.89
C LYS A 46 13.73 9.62 12.69
N GLU A 47 14.42 8.72 12.02
CA GLU A 47 13.83 7.94 10.93
C GLU A 47 13.08 6.74 11.50
N MET A 48 11.80 6.63 11.15
CA MET A 48 10.94 5.49 11.44
C MET A 48 10.64 4.75 10.14
N ASN A 49 10.90 3.46 10.15
CA ASN A 49 10.58 2.56 9.05
C ASN A 49 9.45 1.64 9.48
N ALA A 50 8.38 1.59 8.69
CA ALA A 50 7.23 0.74 8.91
C ALA A 50 6.97 -0.14 7.68
N ARG A 51 6.67 -1.41 7.94
CA ARG A 51 6.25 -2.38 6.92
C ARG A 51 4.87 -2.88 7.30
N MET A 52 3.92 -2.73 6.38
CA MET A 52 2.53 -3.16 6.56
C MET A 52 2.22 -4.27 5.56
N THR A 53 1.70 -5.38 6.06
CA THR A 53 1.10 -6.43 5.23
C THR A 53 -0.41 -6.26 5.23
N MET A 54 -1.02 -6.40 4.06
CA MET A 54 -2.44 -6.20 3.85
C MET A 54 -3.03 -7.47 3.27
N LYS A 55 -4.08 -8.01 3.90
CA LYS A 55 -4.84 -9.14 3.39
C LYS A 55 -6.31 -8.84 3.61
N GLY A 56 -7.12 -9.06 2.59
CA GLY A 56 -8.56 -8.87 2.73
C GLY A 56 -9.36 -9.72 1.78
N LYS A 57 -10.61 -9.96 2.15
CA LYS A 57 -11.57 -10.72 1.37
C LYS A 57 -12.91 -10.01 1.40
N HIS A 58 -13.54 -9.84 0.25
CA HIS A 58 -14.90 -9.36 0.14
C HIS A 58 -15.85 -10.46 0.66
N ILE A 59 -16.59 -10.14 1.72
CA ILE A 59 -17.48 -11.06 2.45
C ILE A 59 -18.94 -10.99 1.99
N GLY A 60 -19.24 -10.17 0.99
CA GLY A 60 -20.60 -9.89 0.54
C GLY A 60 -20.97 -8.42 0.72
N PRO A 61 -22.15 -8.02 0.21
CA PRO A 61 -22.65 -6.66 0.39
C PRO A 61 -22.83 -6.34 1.89
N CYS A 62 -22.72 -5.06 2.24
CA CYS A 62 -23.08 -4.61 3.58
C CYS A 62 -24.58 -4.83 3.83
N ASP A 63 -24.93 -5.22 5.06
CA ASP A 63 -26.31 -5.18 5.51
C ASP A 63 -26.81 -3.73 5.57
N LYS A 64 -28.10 -3.54 5.32
CA LYS A 64 -28.76 -2.21 5.35
C LYS A 64 -29.00 -1.72 6.77
#